data_AF-A0A2V9KPS5-F1
#
_entry.id   AF-A0A2V9KPS5-F1
#
_cell.length_a   1.000
_cell.length_b   1.000
_cell.length_c   1.000
_cell.angle_alpha   90.00
_cell.angle_beta   90.00
_cell.angle_gamma   90.00
#
_symmetry.space_group_name_H-M   'P 1'
#
loop_
_entity.id
_entity.type
_entity.pdbx_description
1 polymer ?
#
loop_
_entity_poly.entity_id
_entity_poly.type
_entity_poly.pdbx_seq_one_letter_code
_entity_poly.pdbx_strand_id
1 'polypeptide(L)'
;REETFRQQDLIVVSPGVPWGLPHLRMARKQGIMVLPEVEVASWFLDGTLVGITGTNGKTTTTALLGRILERSGLTTFVGGNIGVPLISAIDQSTPGSFYVVELSSFQLEGIQRLWPHVAVMLNLTPNHLDRHPSFAEYVAAKAQIFRNQTAEDYAVLNADDPTVMGLAPAIASRKVLFSRRQELPDGVFVSNGAVRYRVANLERPLFAARDILLRGAFNVENVLAATAAACVLGADFEAIRHAVAEFRGVEHRLEYVDAIRGVEFYNDSKATSVDATAKALSAFDRPVHLILGGKDKGAPYAPLRPLIEGRVRLIFLIGAAADRIAEELAGSAELVRSGDLEKAVLQAFEAAKPGEIVLLSPACASFDQFRDFEHRGRVFKEIVGHLAQRVASAKGEAPHGEIETPSSTGNDQSFELEMASSASATESKEPAPEVSPESGAGTASGSLHQEDSPLPVSTFPFSDPEAQSPTPSPRVLEPVSAYEVAAEELPALKTEAEVPTAEETLSLLDSVELRPLEVVKDEALPFEFIATASLGDEPLGRTASSTSGSSADAGSVGGKRRRGEKKRERQLPPEAPGG
;
A
#
# COMPACT_ATOMS: atom_id res chain seq x y z
N ARG A 1 -20.30 -3.65 23.35
CA ARG A 1 -21.73 -3.58 23.77
C ARG A 1 -22.47 -2.78 22.70
N GLU A 2 -23.73 -3.06 22.39
CA GLU A 2 -24.47 -2.29 21.36
C GLU A 2 -24.56 -0.80 21.70
N GLU A 3 -24.70 -0.48 22.99
CA GLU A 3 -24.75 0.90 23.50
C GLU A 3 -23.55 1.74 23.08
N THR A 4 -22.36 1.14 23.02
CA THR A 4 -21.12 1.78 22.55
C THR A 4 -21.26 2.36 21.14
N PHE A 5 -22.07 1.74 20.26
CA PHE A 5 -22.27 2.20 18.88
C PHE A 5 -23.44 3.18 18.73
N ARG A 6 -24.34 3.26 19.72
CA ARG A 6 -25.56 4.10 19.65
C ARG A 6 -25.36 5.52 20.19
N GLN A 7 -24.30 5.73 20.98
CA GLN A 7 -24.03 6.98 21.68
C GLN A 7 -22.87 7.78 21.07
N GLN A 8 -22.48 7.47 19.82
CA GLN A 8 -21.38 8.15 19.13
C GLN A 8 -21.92 9.14 18.09
N ASP A 9 -21.20 10.24 17.91
CA ASP A 9 -21.45 11.18 16.81
C ASP A 9 -20.76 10.71 15.51
N LEU A 10 -19.60 10.07 15.65
CA LEU A 10 -18.78 9.55 14.54
C LEU A 10 -18.18 8.19 14.92
N ILE A 11 -18.20 7.26 13.97
CA ILE A 11 -17.53 5.97 14.07
C ILE A 11 -16.53 5.85 12.91
N VAL A 12 -15.25 5.78 13.25
CA VAL A 12 -14.17 5.60 12.28
C VAL A 12 -13.85 4.12 12.14
N VAL A 13 -14.04 3.59 10.93
CA VAL A 13 -13.92 2.17 10.63
C VAL A 13 -12.51 1.89 10.09
N SER A 14 -11.78 1.03 10.80
CA SER A 14 -10.50 0.52 10.33
C SER A 14 -10.67 -0.33 9.06
N PRO A 15 -9.73 -0.31 8.10
CA PRO A 15 -9.84 -1.04 6.82
C PRO A 15 -10.11 -2.54 6.94
N GLY A 16 -9.70 -3.18 8.03
CA GLY A 16 -9.92 -4.62 8.26
C GLY A 16 -11.33 -4.99 8.73
N VAL A 17 -12.12 -4.00 9.18
CA VAL A 17 -13.43 -4.22 9.79
C VAL A 17 -14.51 -4.34 8.70
N PRO A 18 -15.32 -5.41 8.67
CA PRO A 18 -16.36 -5.57 7.66
C PRO A 18 -17.43 -4.47 7.74
N TRP A 19 -17.69 -3.80 6.63
CA TRP A 19 -18.71 -2.74 6.52
C TRP A 19 -20.13 -3.25 6.85
N GLY A 20 -20.38 -4.53 6.61
CA GLY A 20 -21.63 -5.24 6.89
C GLY A 20 -21.80 -5.69 8.34
N LEU A 21 -20.98 -5.26 9.31
CA LEU A 21 -21.23 -5.61 10.71
C LEU A 21 -22.62 -5.10 11.16
N PRO A 22 -23.43 -5.92 11.86
CA PRO A 22 -24.77 -5.53 12.32
C PRO A 22 -24.76 -4.20 13.09
N HIS A 23 -23.75 -4.00 13.94
CA HIS A 23 -23.56 -2.80 14.74
C HIS A 23 -23.33 -1.53 13.88
N LEU A 24 -22.51 -1.63 12.83
CA LEU A 24 -22.28 -0.51 11.91
C LEU A 24 -23.52 -0.20 11.08
N ARG A 25 -24.26 -1.22 10.62
CA ARG A 25 -25.55 -1.03 9.93
C ARG A 25 -26.59 -0.36 10.82
N MET A 26 -26.66 -0.75 12.08
CA MET A 26 -27.54 -0.13 13.07
C MET A 26 -27.18 1.35 13.26
N ALA A 27 -25.89 1.67 13.48
CA ALA A 27 -25.43 3.04 13.66
C ALA A 27 -25.82 3.92 12.46
N ARG A 28 -25.57 3.47 11.22
CA ARG A 28 -26.00 4.18 10.00
C ARG A 28 -27.51 4.39 9.92
N LYS A 29 -28.32 3.39 10.29
CA LYS A 29 -29.79 3.51 10.32
C LYS A 29 -30.28 4.54 11.33
N GLN A 30 -29.49 4.83 12.36
CA GLN A 30 -29.78 5.86 13.36
C GLN A 30 -29.23 7.24 12.98
N GLY A 31 -28.65 7.39 11.77
CA GLY A 31 -28.07 8.64 11.31
C GLY A 31 -26.67 8.94 11.84
N ILE A 32 -26.04 7.98 12.56
CA ILE A 32 -24.66 8.14 13.05
C ILE A 32 -23.71 8.09 11.86
N MET A 33 -22.75 9.01 11.84
CA MET A 33 -21.74 9.09 10.80
C MET A 33 -20.77 7.90 10.94
N VAL A 34 -20.68 7.05 9.92
CA VAL A 34 -19.79 5.89 9.90
C VAL A 34 -18.90 5.98 8.68
N LEU A 35 -17.62 6.29 8.88
CA LEU A 35 -16.67 6.63 7.82
C LEU A 35 -15.41 5.76 7.88
N PRO A 36 -14.76 5.53 6.73
CA PRO A 36 -13.46 4.87 6.72
C PRO A 36 -12.38 5.80 7.28
N GLU A 37 -11.32 5.23 7.84
CA GLU A 37 -10.17 5.99 8.35
C GLU A 37 -9.58 6.96 7.31
N VAL A 38 -9.46 6.54 6.04
CA VAL A 38 -8.91 7.39 4.97
C VAL A 38 -9.75 8.63 4.68
N GLU A 39 -11.07 8.55 4.84
CA GLU A 39 -11.97 9.69 4.66
C GLU A 39 -11.68 10.73 5.74
N VAL A 40 -11.69 10.30 7.00
CA VAL A 40 -11.44 11.19 8.14
C VAL A 40 -10.04 11.78 8.09
N ALA A 41 -9.02 10.97 7.77
CA ALA A 41 -7.65 11.45 7.65
C ALA A 41 -7.52 12.53 6.56
N SER A 42 -8.22 12.38 5.43
CA SER A 42 -8.15 13.33 4.32
C SER A 42 -8.62 14.75 4.68
N TRP A 43 -9.45 14.91 5.71
CA TRP A 43 -9.93 16.23 6.14
C TRP A 43 -8.85 17.09 6.80
N PHE A 44 -7.75 16.48 7.22
CA PHE A 44 -6.65 17.12 7.95
C PHE A 44 -5.34 17.15 7.17
N LEU A 45 -5.37 16.82 5.87
CA LEU A 45 -4.19 16.88 5.01
C LEU A 45 -4.17 18.22 4.27
N ASP A 46 -3.06 18.94 4.38
CA ASP A 46 -2.86 20.24 3.73
C ASP A 46 -2.23 20.12 2.32
N GLY A 47 -1.76 18.94 1.92
CA GLY A 47 -1.03 18.72 0.67
C GLY A 47 -1.79 17.96 -0.41
N THR A 48 -1.07 17.49 -1.43
CA THR A 48 -1.66 16.85 -2.62
C THR A 48 -1.92 15.36 -2.38
N LEU A 49 -3.19 14.95 -2.38
CA LEU A 49 -3.58 13.54 -2.26
C LEU A 49 -3.52 12.82 -3.62
N VAL A 50 -2.84 11.68 -3.65
CA VAL A 50 -2.74 10.77 -4.80
C VAL A 50 -3.29 9.41 -4.39
N GLY A 51 -4.42 9.01 -4.97
CA GLY A 51 -5.08 7.73 -4.65
C GLY A 51 -4.79 6.67 -5.70
N ILE A 52 -4.40 5.46 -5.28
CA ILE A 52 -4.13 4.34 -6.19
C ILE A 52 -5.01 3.16 -5.84
N THR A 53 -5.84 2.71 -6.80
CA THR A 53 -6.65 1.50 -6.65
C THR A 53 -6.61 0.60 -7.90
N GLY A 54 -7.30 -0.53 -7.78
CA GLY A 54 -7.35 -1.62 -8.76
C GLY A 54 -7.41 -2.98 -8.07
N THR A 55 -7.65 -4.04 -8.84
CA THR A 55 -7.60 -5.40 -8.31
C THR A 55 -6.17 -5.74 -7.88
N ASN A 56 -5.21 -5.39 -8.74
CA ASN A 56 -3.86 -5.90 -8.71
C ASN A 56 -2.82 -4.79 -8.92
N GLY A 57 -1.63 -4.92 -8.32
CA GLY A 57 -0.50 -4.01 -8.61
C GLY A 57 -0.46 -2.70 -7.81
N LYS A 58 -1.46 -2.45 -6.94
CA LYS A 58 -1.56 -1.23 -6.14
C LYS A 58 -0.31 -0.95 -5.32
N THR A 59 0.13 -1.91 -4.53
CA THR A 59 1.33 -1.82 -3.69
C THR A 59 2.57 -1.43 -4.50
N THR A 60 2.84 -2.14 -5.59
CA THR A 60 4.01 -1.89 -6.45
C THR A 60 3.97 -0.50 -7.05
N THR A 61 2.80 -0.09 -7.56
CA THR A 61 2.59 1.24 -8.15
C THR A 61 2.76 2.34 -7.11
N THR A 62 2.18 2.16 -5.91
CA THR A 62 2.23 3.12 -4.79
C THR A 62 3.66 3.32 -4.32
N ALA A 63 4.41 2.23 -4.12
CA ALA A 63 5.81 2.29 -3.70
C ALA A 63 6.72 2.93 -4.78
N LEU A 64 6.52 2.56 -6.06
CA LEU A 64 7.30 3.13 -7.15
C LEU A 64 7.01 4.62 -7.34
N LEU A 65 5.75 5.04 -7.32
CA LEU A 65 5.39 6.46 -7.42
C LEU A 65 6.00 7.25 -6.26
N GLY A 66 5.89 6.74 -5.03
CA GLY A 66 6.55 7.33 -3.87
C GLY A 66 8.05 7.55 -4.11
N ARG A 67 8.75 6.51 -4.57
CA ARG A 67 10.20 6.60 -4.87
C ARG A 67 10.52 7.60 -5.98
N ILE A 68 9.67 7.70 -7.00
CA ILE A 68 9.83 8.68 -8.09
C ILE A 68 9.73 10.11 -7.54
N LEU A 69 8.71 10.39 -6.72
CA LEU A 69 8.48 11.72 -6.16
C LEU A 69 9.58 12.11 -5.17
N GLU A 70 9.99 11.20 -4.27
CA GLU A 70 11.13 11.39 -3.38
C GLU A 70 12.41 11.74 -4.15
N ARG A 71 12.72 10.98 -5.22
CA ARG A 71 13.88 11.24 -6.09
C ARG A 71 13.78 12.57 -6.85
N SER A 72 12.56 13.05 -7.07
CA SER A 72 12.30 14.37 -7.64
C SER A 72 12.44 15.51 -6.61
N GLY A 73 12.82 15.20 -5.37
CA GLY A 73 12.98 16.17 -4.29
C GLY A 73 11.66 16.59 -3.63
N LEU A 74 10.57 15.82 -3.85
CA LEU A 74 9.25 16.13 -3.32
C LEU A 74 9.03 15.41 -1.99
N THR A 75 8.59 16.16 -0.97
CA THR A 75 8.20 15.60 0.32
C THR A 75 7.02 14.67 0.12
N THR A 76 7.21 13.38 0.34
CA THR A 76 6.24 12.35 -0.04
C THR A 76 5.95 11.41 1.13
N PHE A 77 4.68 11.22 1.44
CA PHE A 77 4.17 10.16 2.28
C PHE A 77 3.70 9.00 1.40
N VAL A 78 3.97 7.77 1.83
CA VAL A 78 3.53 6.54 1.17
C VAL A 78 2.82 5.66 2.17
N GLY A 79 1.54 5.34 1.95
CA GLY A 79 0.77 4.57 2.92
C GLY A 79 -0.64 4.20 2.48
N GLY A 80 -1.57 4.11 3.44
CA GLY A 80 -2.96 3.74 3.23
C GLY A 80 -3.23 2.28 3.57
N ASN A 81 -3.72 1.51 2.60
CA ASN A 81 -3.94 0.06 2.74
C ASN A 81 -2.64 -0.77 2.86
N ILE A 82 -1.48 -0.11 2.77
CA ILE A 82 -0.17 -0.71 2.93
C ILE A 82 0.69 0.09 3.90
N GLY A 83 1.45 -0.62 4.73
CA GLY A 83 2.45 -0.03 5.60
C GLY A 83 1.81 0.83 6.66
N VAL A 84 1.91 2.14 6.49
CA VAL A 84 1.47 3.13 7.47
C VAL A 84 0.06 3.64 7.13
N PRO A 85 -0.90 3.62 8.08
CA PRO A 85 -2.22 4.23 7.90
C PRO A 85 -2.13 5.72 7.54
N LEU A 86 -3.13 6.25 6.82
CA LEU A 86 -3.10 7.63 6.34
C LEU A 86 -3.16 8.65 7.49
N ILE A 87 -3.90 8.33 8.55
CA ILE A 87 -4.03 9.16 9.75
C ILE A 87 -2.69 9.48 10.41
N SER A 88 -1.68 8.62 10.24
CA SER A 88 -0.32 8.85 10.78
C SER A 88 0.43 9.97 10.05
N ALA A 89 -0.07 10.45 8.91
CA ALA A 89 0.55 11.50 8.12
C ALA A 89 0.09 12.91 8.52
N ILE A 90 -0.94 13.03 9.37
CA ILE A 90 -1.59 14.31 9.72
C ILE A 90 -0.63 15.26 10.43
N ASP A 91 0.07 14.78 11.47
CA ASP A 91 0.94 15.64 12.29
C ASP A 91 2.14 16.22 11.52
N GLN A 92 2.50 15.58 10.41
CA GLN A 92 3.61 15.99 9.53
C GLN A 92 3.09 16.63 8.24
N SER A 93 1.81 17.00 8.21
CA SER A 93 1.18 17.51 7.00
C SER A 93 1.67 18.92 6.67
N THR A 94 1.98 19.15 5.39
CA THR A 94 2.34 20.48 4.89
C THR A 94 1.73 20.69 3.51
N PRO A 95 1.48 21.95 3.08
CA PRO A 95 0.95 22.26 1.75
C PRO A 95 1.79 21.75 0.58
N GLY A 96 3.09 21.52 0.78
CA GLY A 96 3.99 21.00 -0.25
C GLY A 96 4.14 19.48 -0.26
N SER A 97 3.49 18.77 0.67
CA SER A 97 3.60 17.31 0.79
C SER A 97 2.69 16.60 -0.22
N PHE A 98 3.16 15.46 -0.73
CA PHE A 98 2.39 14.54 -1.57
C PHE A 98 2.03 13.29 -0.76
N TYR A 99 0.77 12.88 -0.79
CA TYR A 99 0.28 11.68 -0.09
C TYR A 99 -0.05 10.61 -1.12
N VAL A 100 0.86 9.67 -1.32
CA VAL A 100 0.67 8.53 -2.23
C VAL A 100 0.03 7.39 -1.47
N VAL A 101 -1.27 7.21 -1.66
CA VAL A 101 -2.12 6.35 -0.82
C VAL A 101 -2.65 5.17 -1.63
N GLU A 102 -2.33 3.96 -1.18
CA GLU A 102 -2.99 2.74 -1.65
C GLU A 102 -4.42 2.66 -1.07
N LEU A 103 -5.43 2.54 -1.94
CA LEU A 103 -6.84 2.49 -1.55
C LEU A 103 -7.48 1.15 -1.97
N SER A 104 -8.01 0.41 -1.00
CA SER A 104 -8.79 -0.81 -1.24
C SER A 104 -10.24 -0.48 -1.66
N SER A 105 -10.97 -1.47 -2.22
CA SER A 105 -12.42 -1.29 -2.45
C SER A 105 -13.16 -1.01 -1.14
N PHE A 106 -12.79 -1.70 -0.05
CA PHE A 106 -13.44 -1.55 1.26
C PHE A 106 -13.28 -0.17 1.86
N GLN A 107 -12.14 0.49 1.64
CA GLN A 107 -11.95 1.87 2.06
C GLN A 107 -12.80 2.83 1.22
N LEU A 108 -12.92 2.56 -0.08
CA LEU A 108 -13.63 3.43 -1.04
C LEU A 108 -15.15 3.32 -0.96
N GLU A 109 -15.73 2.22 -0.48
CA GLU A 109 -17.20 2.06 -0.29
C GLU A 109 -17.82 3.15 0.59
N GLY A 110 -17.05 3.67 1.54
CA GLY A 110 -17.54 4.55 2.60
C GLY A 110 -17.18 6.02 2.46
N ILE A 111 -16.44 6.41 1.42
CA ILE A 111 -15.95 7.77 1.30
C ILE A 111 -17.09 8.72 0.94
N GLN A 112 -16.92 9.98 1.33
CA GLN A 112 -17.87 11.05 1.07
C GLN A 112 -17.16 12.26 0.44
N ARG A 113 -16.12 12.77 1.09
CA ARG A 113 -15.39 13.99 0.71
C ARG A 113 -13.94 13.73 0.31
N LEU A 114 -13.42 12.51 0.49
CA LEU A 114 -12.08 12.15 0.02
C LEU A 114 -11.91 12.53 -1.45
N TRP A 115 -10.90 13.35 -1.73
CA TRP A 115 -10.71 13.99 -3.02
C TRP A 115 -9.23 13.90 -3.44
N PRO A 116 -8.85 12.83 -4.16
CA PRO A 116 -7.50 12.72 -4.70
C PRO A 116 -7.37 13.62 -5.93
N HIS A 117 -6.39 14.51 -5.92
CA HIS A 117 -6.07 15.33 -7.09
C HIS A 117 -5.61 14.46 -8.28
N VAL A 118 -4.90 13.38 -7.99
CA VAL A 118 -4.55 12.33 -8.95
C VAL A 118 -5.10 10.99 -8.45
N ALA A 119 -5.99 10.37 -9.22
CA ALA A 119 -6.56 9.06 -8.93
C ALA A 119 -6.14 8.05 -10.00
N VAL A 120 -5.61 6.90 -9.60
CA VAL A 120 -5.10 5.86 -10.49
C VAL A 120 -5.98 4.61 -10.39
N MET A 121 -6.50 4.13 -11.51
CA MET A 121 -7.19 2.84 -11.63
C MET A 121 -6.37 1.89 -12.49
N LEU A 122 -5.79 0.87 -11.85
CA LEU A 122 -4.82 -0.02 -12.50
C LEU A 122 -5.45 -1.10 -13.40
N ASN A 123 -6.45 -1.79 -12.87
CA ASN A 123 -7.13 -2.91 -13.52
C ASN A 123 -8.34 -3.32 -12.68
N LEU A 124 -9.31 -3.96 -13.33
CA LEU A 124 -10.54 -4.47 -12.72
C LEU A 124 -10.80 -5.89 -13.22
N THR A 125 -10.51 -6.88 -12.37
CA THR A 125 -10.87 -8.28 -12.58
C THR A 125 -11.64 -8.80 -11.37
N PRO A 126 -12.54 -9.80 -11.54
CA PRO A 126 -13.29 -10.39 -10.44
C PRO A 126 -12.38 -10.75 -9.26
N ASN A 127 -12.70 -10.22 -8.08
CA ASN A 127 -11.97 -10.44 -6.84
C ASN A 127 -12.86 -10.03 -5.66
N HIS A 128 -12.64 -10.61 -4.48
CA HIS A 128 -13.40 -10.32 -3.25
C HIS A 128 -14.93 -10.46 -3.37
N LEU A 129 -15.43 -11.39 -4.20
CA LEU A 129 -16.87 -11.66 -4.35
C LEU A 129 -17.52 -12.29 -3.10
N ASP A 130 -16.70 -12.73 -2.14
CA ASP A 130 -17.15 -13.11 -0.79
C ASP A 130 -17.66 -11.92 0.03
N ARG A 131 -17.23 -10.70 -0.34
CA ARG A 131 -17.61 -9.44 0.34
C ARG A 131 -18.41 -8.50 -0.55
N HIS A 132 -18.19 -8.55 -1.86
CA HIS A 132 -18.92 -7.77 -2.85
C HIS A 132 -20.02 -8.65 -3.45
N PRO A 133 -21.31 -8.24 -3.36
CA PRO A 133 -22.42 -9.06 -3.86
C PRO A 133 -22.32 -9.42 -5.35
N SER A 134 -21.61 -8.62 -6.13
CA SER A 134 -21.33 -8.88 -7.54
C SER A 134 -20.03 -8.19 -7.98
N PHE A 135 -19.53 -8.56 -9.16
CA PHE A 135 -18.40 -7.86 -9.77
C PHE A 135 -18.73 -6.40 -10.09
N ALA A 136 -19.98 -6.08 -10.45
CA ALA A 136 -20.41 -4.72 -10.69
C ALA A 136 -20.34 -3.85 -9.42
N GLU A 137 -20.77 -4.37 -8.27
CA GLU A 137 -20.64 -3.69 -6.97
C GLU A 137 -19.16 -3.46 -6.60
N TYR A 138 -18.30 -4.44 -6.87
CA TYR A 138 -16.86 -4.30 -6.68
C TYR A 138 -16.25 -3.17 -7.53
N VAL A 139 -16.67 -3.07 -8.79
CA VAL A 139 -16.24 -2.00 -9.68
C VAL A 139 -16.78 -0.66 -9.21
N ALA A 140 -18.06 -0.57 -8.86
CA ALA A 140 -18.70 0.65 -8.37
C ALA A 140 -18.04 1.17 -7.08
N ALA A 141 -17.67 0.27 -6.16
CA ALA A 141 -16.92 0.60 -4.96
C ALA A 141 -15.56 1.22 -5.28
N LYS A 142 -14.81 0.67 -6.24
CA LYS A 142 -13.52 1.25 -6.64
C LYS A 142 -13.66 2.55 -7.41
N ALA A 143 -14.70 2.69 -8.22
CA ALA A 143 -14.98 3.88 -9.00
C ALA A 143 -15.20 5.12 -8.11
N GLN A 144 -15.62 4.93 -6.84
CA GLN A 144 -15.76 6.02 -5.87
C GLN A 144 -14.50 6.90 -5.74
N ILE A 145 -13.29 6.36 -6.01
CA ILE A 145 -12.05 7.15 -5.98
C ILE A 145 -12.10 8.41 -6.86
N PHE A 146 -12.93 8.41 -7.90
CA PHE A 146 -13.10 9.53 -8.84
C PHE A 146 -14.26 10.45 -8.48
N ARG A 147 -15.09 10.10 -7.49
CA ARG A 147 -16.39 10.72 -7.20
C ARG A 147 -16.33 12.23 -7.05
N ASN A 148 -15.33 12.70 -6.31
CA ASN A 148 -15.18 14.11 -5.95
C ASN A 148 -14.22 14.86 -6.88
N GLN A 149 -13.64 14.18 -7.87
CA GLN A 149 -12.76 14.82 -8.84
C GLN A 149 -13.54 15.73 -9.79
N THR A 150 -12.89 16.81 -10.21
CA THR A 150 -13.37 17.82 -11.14
C THR A 150 -12.50 17.84 -12.41
N ALA A 151 -12.82 18.71 -13.37
CA ALA A 151 -12.02 18.91 -14.59
C ALA A 151 -10.62 19.50 -14.33
N GLU A 152 -10.29 19.88 -13.10
CA GLU A 152 -8.96 20.33 -12.67
C GLU A 152 -8.08 19.17 -12.17
N ASP A 153 -8.68 18.02 -11.89
CA ASP A 153 -8.02 16.82 -11.41
C ASP A 153 -7.67 15.85 -12.53
N TYR A 154 -6.99 14.76 -12.17
CA TYR A 154 -6.51 13.76 -13.11
C TYR A 154 -6.92 12.33 -12.74
N ALA A 155 -7.46 11.61 -13.71
CA ALA A 155 -7.70 10.18 -13.66
C ALA A 155 -6.69 9.44 -14.54
N VAL A 156 -5.81 8.67 -13.92
CA VAL A 156 -4.84 7.82 -14.61
C VAL A 156 -5.46 6.43 -14.83
N LEU A 157 -5.69 6.07 -16.09
CA LEU A 157 -6.50 4.90 -16.47
C LEU A 157 -5.74 3.93 -17.37
N ASN A 158 -5.92 2.64 -17.14
CA ASN A 158 -5.38 1.58 -17.99
C ASN A 158 -6.18 1.46 -19.29
N ALA A 159 -5.59 1.82 -20.42
CA ALA A 159 -6.24 1.69 -21.73
C ALA A 159 -6.29 0.25 -22.25
N ASP A 160 -5.55 -0.67 -21.64
CA ASP A 160 -5.56 -2.09 -22.01
C ASP A 160 -6.65 -2.90 -21.25
N ASP A 161 -7.35 -2.28 -20.30
CA ASP A 161 -8.41 -2.89 -19.50
C ASP A 161 -9.79 -2.33 -19.92
N PRO A 162 -10.63 -3.13 -20.61
CA PRO A 162 -11.95 -2.69 -21.06
C PRO A 162 -12.90 -2.28 -19.93
N THR A 163 -12.81 -2.91 -18.75
CA THR A 163 -13.66 -2.57 -17.60
C THR A 163 -13.25 -1.22 -17.01
N VAL A 164 -11.95 -0.92 -16.95
CA VAL A 164 -11.47 0.41 -16.57
C VAL A 164 -11.90 1.47 -17.59
N MET A 165 -11.77 1.17 -18.88
CA MET A 165 -12.19 2.10 -19.94
C MET A 165 -13.70 2.32 -20.00
N GLY A 166 -14.50 1.33 -19.59
CA GLY A 166 -15.94 1.46 -19.43
C GLY A 166 -16.35 2.52 -18.40
N LEU A 167 -15.51 2.82 -17.40
CA LEU A 167 -15.76 3.88 -16.42
C LEU A 167 -15.40 5.28 -16.94
N ALA A 168 -14.58 5.39 -17.98
CA ALA A 168 -14.03 6.67 -18.44
C ALA A 168 -15.09 7.74 -18.78
N PRO A 169 -16.26 7.41 -19.37
CA PRO A 169 -17.31 8.38 -19.64
C PRO A 169 -17.94 9.01 -18.37
N ALA A 170 -17.99 8.27 -17.27
CA ALA A 170 -18.58 8.73 -16.00
C ALA A 170 -17.62 9.62 -15.18
N ILE A 171 -16.32 9.60 -15.49
CA ILE A 171 -15.29 10.33 -14.75
C ILE A 171 -15.25 11.79 -15.24
N ALA A 172 -15.34 12.76 -14.33
CA ALA A 172 -15.32 14.19 -14.68
C ALA A 172 -13.91 14.74 -14.99
N SER A 173 -12.88 14.17 -14.38
CA SER A 173 -11.49 14.64 -14.46
C SER A 173 -10.81 14.43 -15.80
N ARG A 174 -9.62 15.04 -15.95
CA ARG A 174 -8.77 14.88 -17.14
C ARG A 174 -8.22 13.46 -17.16
N LYS A 175 -8.44 12.74 -18.25
CA LYS A 175 -7.99 11.35 -18.39
C LYS A 175 -6.55 11.33 -18.88
N VAL A 176 -5.71 10.57 -18.19
CA VAL A 176 -4.33 10.30 -18.58
C VAL A 176 -4.20 8.79 -18.74
N LEU A 177 -4.08 8.36 -19.99
CA LEU A 177 -4.09 6.94 -20.28
C LEU A 177 -2.69 6.34 -20.15
N PHE A 178 -2.63 5.06 -19.82
CA PHE A 178 -1.42 4.27 -20.00
C PHE A 178 -1.71 2.95 -20.72
N SER A 179 -0.74 2.47 -21.51
CA SER A 179 -0.87 1.22 -22.24
C SER A 179 0.47 0.54 -22.50
N ARG A 180 0.50 -0.77 -22.30
CA ARG A 180 1.61 -1.62 -22.71
C ARG A 180 1.41 -2.16 -24.13
N ARG A 181 0.17 -2.26 -24.61
CA ARG A 181 -0.19 -2.99 -25.85
C ARG A 181 -0.35 -2.11 -27.07
N GLN A 182 -0.68 -0.83 -26.90
CA GLN A 182 -1.01 0.08 -27.99
C GLN A 182 -0.34 1.45 -27.81
N GLU A 183 -0.05 2.11 -28.92
CA GLU A 183 0.34 3.51 -28.89
C GLU A 183 -0.88 4.38 -28.59
N LEU A 184 -0.70 5.36 -27.71
CA LEU A 184 -1.78 6.26 -27.28
C LEU A 184 -1.62 7.64 -27.91
N PRO A 185 -2.70 8.30 -28.35
CA PRO A 185 -2.63 9.68 -28.82
C PRO A 185 -2.15 10.62 -27.71
N ASP A 186 -2.53 10.36 -26.46
CA ASP A 186 -2.10 11.06 -25.26
C ASP A 186 -1.93 10.04 -24.12
N GLY A 187 -0.85 10.15 -23.35
CA GLY A 187 -0.59 9.27 -22.21
C GLY A 187 0.83 8.69 -22.15
N VAL A 188 0.98 7.60 -21.41
CA VAL A 188 2.25 6.86 -21.26
C VAL A 188 2.12 5.47 -21.87
N PHE A 189 2.95 5.15 -22.87
CA PHE A 189 2.85 3.87 -23.56
C PHE A 189 4.18 3.28 -23.98
N VAL A 190 4.18 1.98 -24.29
CA VAL A 190 5.34 1.29 -24.86
C VAL A 190 5.29 1.36 -26.39
N SER A 191 6.33 1.91 -27.00
CA SER A 191 6.53 1.89 -28.46
C SER A 191 7.98 1.57 -28.78
N ASN A 192 8.19 0.59 -29.68
CA ASN A 192 9.52 0.20 -30.17
C ASN A 192 10.54 -0.06 -29.06
N GLY A 193 10.12 -0.73 -27.98
CA GLY A 193 10.98 -1.07 -26.84
C GLY A 193 11.32 0.09 -25.89
N ALA A 194 10.70 1.26 -26.07
CA ALA A 194 10.83 2.41 -25.19
C ALA A 194 9.48 2.77 -24.54
N VAL A 195 9.52 3.24 -23.29
CA VAL A 195 8.39 3.89 -22.65
C VAL A 195 8.40 5.36 -23.05
N ARG A 196 7.26 5.84 -23.55
CA ARG A 196 7.09 7.20 -24.06
C ARG A 196 5.96 7.90 -23.36
N TYR A 197 6.10 9.21 -23.24
CA TYR A 197 5.07 10.12 -22.77
C TYR A 197 4.69 11.05 -23.90
N ARG A 198 3.39 11.13 -24.20
CA ARG A 198 2.83 11.98 -25.26
C ARG A 198 1.71 12.83 -24.68
N VAL A 199 1.78 14.14 -24.94
CA VAL A 199 0.70 15.10 -24.63
C VAL A 199 0.60 16.10 -25.76
N ALA A 200 -0.57 16.17 -26.38
CA ALA A 200 -0.85 16.94 -27.58
C ALA A 200 0.19 16.66 -28.68
N ASN A 201 0.98 17.68 -29.04
CA ASN A 201 2.00 17.57 -30.09
C ASN A 201 3.41 17.27 -29.56
N LEU A 202 3.55 17.05 -28.24
CA LEU A 202 4.83 16.73 -27.61
C LEU A 202 4.90 15.23 -27.34
N GLU A 203 5.97 14.59 -27.83
CA GLU A 203 6.33 13.23 -27.48
C GLU A 203 7.76 13.20 -26.95
N ARG A 204 7.96 12.47 -25.85
CA ARG A 204 9.28 12.27 -25.26
C ARG A 204 9.49 10.80 -24.88
N PRO A 205 10.61 10.17 -25.29
CA PRO A 205 11.03 8.91 -24.69
C PRO A 205 11.48 9.16 -23.24
N LEU A 206 11.00 8.35 -22.30
CA LEU A 206 11.36 8.46 -20.89
C LEU A 206 12.52 7.50 -20.56
N PHE A 207 12.38 6.22 -20.90
CA PHE A 207 13.36 5.17 -20.63
C PHE A 207 13.11 3.94 -21.50
N ALA A 208 14.05 3.00 -21.57
CA ALA A 208 13.84 1.76 -22.31
C ALA A 208 12.99 0.78 -21.50
N ALA A 209 12.09 0.04 -22.14
CA ALA A 209 11.25 -0.95 -21.46
C ALA A 209 12.09 -2.05 -20.77
N ARG A 210 13.29 -2.34 -21.29
CA ARG A 210 14.25 -3.27 -20.70
C ARG A 210 14.88 -2.79 -19.39
N ASP A 211 14.78 -1.49 -19.09
CA ASP A 211 15.31 -0.92 -17.84
C ASP A 211 14.37 -1.22 -16.66
N ILE A 212 13.15 -1.70 -16.94
CA ILE A 212 12.22 -2.22 -15.93
C ILE A 212 12.70 -3.59 -15.48
N LEU A 213 13.19 -3.66 -14.24
CA LEU A 213 13.72 -4.89 -13.67
C LEU A 213 12.65 -5.83 -13.10
N LEU A 214 11.44 -5.28 -12.86
CA LEU A 214 10.32 -6.05 -12.37
C LEU A 214 9.86 -7.08 -13.42
N ARG A 215 9.70 -8.33 -13.01
CA ARG A 215 9.29 -9.43 -13.90
C ARG A 215 7.79 -9.42 -14.17
N GLY A 216 7.41 -9.80 -15.40
CA GLY A 216 6.02 -9.98 -15.81
C GLY A 216 5.38 -8.75 -16.45
N ALA A 217 4.49 -8.99 -17.41
CA ALA A 217 3.80 -7.96 -18.18
C ALA A 217 2.98 -6.99 -17.30
N PHE A 218 2.33 -7.49 -16.25
CA PHE A 218 1.56 -6.67 -15.31
C PHE A 218 2.44 -5.68 -14.52
N ASN A 219 3.73 -5.97 -14.34
CA ASN A 219 4.64 -5.06 -13.66
C ASN A 219 5.08 -3.92 -14.58
N VAL A 220 5.15 -4.14 -15.88
CA VAL A 220 5.30 -3.06 -16.85
C VAL A 220 4.09 -2.12 -16.74
N GLU A 221 2.87 -2.66 -16.70
CA GLU A 221 1.65 -1.85 -16.52
C GLU A 221 1.68 -1.03 -15.22
N ASN A 222 2.14 -1.61 -14.10
CA ASN A 222 2.34 -0.86 -12.84
C ASN A 222 3.34 0.30 -12.99
N VAL A 223 4.45 0.08 -13.72
CA VAL A 223 5.45 1.12 -13.98
C VAL A 223 4.88 2.23 -14.84
N LEU A 224 4.12 1.88 -15.89
CA LEU A 224 3.48 2.88 -16.77
C LEU A 224 2.46 3.73 -15.99
N ALA A 225 1.67 3.11 -15.10
CA ALA A 225 0.72 3.83 -14.26
C ALA A 225 1.40 4.79 -13.28
N ALA A 226 2.45 4.33 -12.57
CA ALA A 226 3.24 5.19 -11.68
C ALA A 226 3.92 6.33 -12.45
N THR A 227 4.45 6.04 -13.65
CA THR A 227 5.08 7.03 -14.52
C THR A 227 4.06 8.07 -15.00
N ALA A 228 2.86 7.65 -15.40
CA ALA A 228 1.79 8.55 -15.84
C ALA A 228 1.36 9.50 -14.72
N ALA A 229 1.16 8.97 -13.50
CA ALA A 229 0.87 9.79 -12.32
C ALA A 229 2.02 10.77 -12.02
N ALA A 230 3.27 10.31 -12.06
CA ALA A 230 4.44 11.15 -11.81
C ALA A 230 4.59 12.30 -12.82
N CYS A 231 4.37 12.03 -14.11
CA CYS A 231 4.42 13.06 -15.15
C CYS A 231 3.39 14.17 -14.90
N VAL A 232 2.17 13.80 -14.48
CA VAL A 232 1.10 14.76 -14.15
C VAL A 232 1.46 15.60 -12.93
N LEU A 233 2.10 14.99 -11.93
CA LEU A 233 2.54 15.65 -10.70
C LEU A 233 3.80 16.52 -10.91
N GLY A 234 4.33 16.59 -12.14
CA GLY A 234 5.50 17.40 -12.46
C GLY A 234 6.83 16.82 -11.96
N ALA A 235 6.90 15.50 -11.76
CA ALA A 235 8.14 14.82 -11.40
C ALA A 235 9.23 15.01 -12.47
N ASP A 236 10.49 15.08 -12.05
CA ASP A 236 11.61 15.23 -12.96
C ASP A 236 11.81 13.96 -13.81
N PHE A 237 12.00 14.12 -15.12
CA PHE A 237 12.09 12.97 -16.02
C PHE A 237 13.34 12.12 -15.80
N GLU A 238 14.45 12.71 -15.35
CA GLU A 238 15.65 11.94 -14.98
C GLU A 238 15.41 11.18 -13.68
N ALA A 239 14.74 11.80 -12.69
CA ALA A 239 14.33 11.12 -11.47
C ALA A 239 13.41 9.93 -11.76
N ILE A 240 12.45 10.05 -12.68
CA ILE A 240 11.62 8.93 -13.15
C ILE A 240 12.51 7.81 -13.71
N ARG A 241 13.40 8.13 -14.66
CA ARG A 241 14.28 7.13 -15.30
C ARG A 241 15.14 6.39 -14.27
N HIS A 242 15.75 7.11 -13.34
CA HIS A 242 16.59 6.53 -12.29
C HIS A 242 15.78 5.69 -11.30
N ALA A 243 14.64 6.19 -10.84
CA ALA A 243 13.76 5.44 -9.94
C ALA A 243 13.35 4.10 -10.55
N VAL A 244 12.94 4.09 -11.82
CA VAL A 244 12.52 2.86 -12.53
C VAL A 244 13.67 1.87 -12.70
N ALA A 245 14.84 2.33 -13.11
CA ALA A 245 16.01 1.46 -13.32
C ALA A 245 16.54 0.84 -12.01
N GLU A 246 16.30 1.49 -10.87
CA GLU A 246 16.76 1.05 -9.57
C GLU A 246 15.72 0.26 -8.78
N PHE A 247 14.42 0.45 -9.06
CA PHE A 247 13.35 -0.17 -8.31
C PHE A 247 13.33 -1.71 -8.46
N ARG A 248 13.67 -2.41 -7.38
CA ARG A 248 13.74 -3.88 -7.30
C ARG A 248 12.42 -4.55 -6.93
N GLY A 249 11.36 -3.76 -6.75
CA GLY A 249 10.06 -4.23 -6.29
C GLY A 249 9.85 -3.92 -4.81
N VAL A 250 8.75 -4.46 -4.28
CA VAL A 250 8.44 -4.38 -2.85
C VAL A 250 8.92 -5.67 -2.21
N GLU A 251 9.51 -5.56 -1.02
CA GLU A 251 10.00 -6.71 -0.26
C GLU A 251 8.90 -7.79 -0.17
N HIS A 252 9.28 -9.05 -0.38
CA HIS A 252 8.37 -10.20 -0.34
C HIS A 252 7.29 -10.25 -1.44
N ARG A 253 7.39 -9.43 -2.50
CA ARG A 253 6.49 -9.45 -3.68
C ARG A 253 7.26 -9.67 -4.97
N LEU A 254 7.40 -10.94 -5.39
CA LEU A 254 8.28 -11.35 -6.50
C LEU A 254 9.67 -10.68 -6.43
N GLU A 255 10.18 -10.51 -5.21
CA GLU A 255 11.46 -9.85 -4.93
C GLU A 255 12.58 -10.76 -5.42
N TYR A 256 13.42 -10.27 -6.34
CA TYR A 256 14.65 -10.95 -6.70
C TYR A 256 15.62 -10.92 -5.52
N VAL A 257 16.10 -12.09 -5.09
CA VAL A 257 16.99 -12.22 -3.93
C VAL A 257 18.44 -12.35 -4.38
N ASP A 258 18.76 -13.38 -5.16
CA ASP A 258 20.13 -13.66 -5.63
C ASP A 258 20.13 -14.63 -6.82
N ALA A 259 21.29 -14.83 -7.46
CA ALA A 259 21.54 -15.88 -8.43
C ALA A 259 22.77 -16.72 -8.05
N ILE A 260 22.55 -17.99 -7.71
CA ILE A 260 23.61 -18.90 -7.26
C ILE A 260 23.81 -19.99 -8.32
N ARG A 261 25.02 -20.13 -8.87
CA ARG A 261 25.33 -21.05 -9.98
C ARG A 261 24.36 -20.92 -11.17
N GLY A 262 23.90 -19.69 -11.45
CA GLY A 262 22.95 -19.41 -12.54
C GLY A 262 21.50 -19.76 -12.23
N VAL A 263 21.16 -20.17 -11.01
CA VAL A 263 19.78 -20.37 -10.53
C VAL A 263 19.33 -19.10 -9.83
N GLU A 264 18.22 -18.50 -10.27
CA GLU A 264 17.69 -17.27 -9.67
C GLU A 264 16.68 -17.58 -8.55
N PHE A 265 16.74 -16.84 -7.45
CA PHE A 265 15.85 -16.97 -6.31
C PHE A 265 14.89 -15.79 -6.22
N TYR A 266 13.59 -16.07 -6.09
CA TYR A 266 12.55 -15.04 -5.93
C TYR A 266 11.73 -15.28 -4.66
N ASN A 267 11.59 -14.21 -3.89
CA ASN A 267 10.80 -14.15 -2.66
C ASN A 267 9.43 -13.52 -2.93
N ASP A 268 8.39 -14.34 -2.94
CA ASP A 268 7.00 -13.91 -3.03
C ASP A 268 6.21 -14.38 -1.79
N SER A 269 6.82 -14.28 -0.61
CA SER A 269 6.20 -14.71 0.66
C SER A 269 4.84 -14.05 0.93
N LYS A 270 4.55 -12.87 0.35
CA LYS A 270 3.24 -12.20 0.44
C LYS A 270 2.12 -12.94 -0.31
N ALA A 271 2.45 -13.87 -1.23
CA ALA A 271 1.48 -14.71 -1.94
C ALA A 271 0.83 -15.74 -1.01
N THR A 272 -0.03 -15.24 -0.11
CA THR A 272 -0.75 -16.01 0.90
C THR A 272 -2.12 -16.52 0.42
N SER A 273 -2.34 -16.51 -0.90
CA SER A 273 -3.54 -17.03 -1.57
C SER A 273 -3.18 -17.68 -2.89
N VAL A 274 -4.06 -18.57 -3.36
CA VAL A 274 -3.93 -19.29 -4.63
C VAL A 274 -3.83 -18.32 -5.81
N ASP A 275 -4.66 -17.27 -5.85
CA ASP A 275 -4.63 -16.26 -6.91
C ASP A 275 -3.31 -15.48 -6.95
N ALA A 276 -2.74 -15.18 -5.78
CA ALA A 276 -1.46 -14.48 -5.71
C ALA A 276 -0.34 -15.35 -6.30
N THR A 277 -0.31 -16.64 -5.96
CA THR A 277 0.66 -17.59 -6.54
C THR A 277 0.43 -17.82 -8.03
N ALA A 278 -0.82 -17.90 -8.49
CA ALA A 278 -1.14 -18.01 -9.90
C ALA A 278 -0.54 -16.83 -10.69
N LYS A 279 -0.73 -15.62 -10.16
CA LYS A 279 -0.16 -14.40 -10.75
C LYS A 279 1.37 -14.39 -10.71
N ALA A 280 1.97 -14.85 -9.62
CA ALA A 280 3.42 -14.99 -9.49
C ALA A 280 4.01 -15.90 -10.57
N LEU A 281 3.41 -17.09 -10.75
CA LEU A 281 3.81 -18.05 -11.78
C LEU A 281 3.68 -17.49 -13.20
N SER A 282 2.70 -16.61 -13.44
CA SER A 282 2.50 -15.95 -14.75
C SER A 282 3.62 -14.97 -15.11
N ALA A 283 4.44 -14.54 -14.14
CA ALA A 283 5.54 -13.62 -14.38
C ALA A 283 6.77 -14.29 -15.02
N PHE A 284 6.81 -15.61 -15.08
CA PHE A 284 7.95 -16.39 -15.54
C PHE A 284 7.64 -17.21 -16.79
N ASP A 285 8.56 -17.09 -17.75
CA ASP A 285 8.65 -17.80 -19.02
C ASP A 285 9.74 -18.89 -19.00
N ARG A 286 10.39 -19.10 -17.85
CA ARG A 286 11.44 -20.10 -17.59
C ARG A 286 10.94 -21.18 -16.62
N PRO A 287 11.57 -22.36 -16.57
CA PRO A 287 11.18 -23.42 -15.63
C PRO A 287 11.34 -22.99 -14.17
N VAL A 288 10.36 -23.33 -13.34
CA VAL A 288 10.28 -22.93 -11.93
C VAL A 288 10.30 -24.14 -10.99
N HIS A 289 11.07 -24.04 -9.91
CA HIS A 289 11.01 -24.88 -8.72
C HIS A 289 10.21 -24.12 -7.67
N LEU A 290 8.99 -24.58 -7.39
CA LEU A 290 8.00 -23.83 -6.63
C LEU A 290 7.92 -24.32 -5.18
N ILE A 291 8.01 -23.42 -4.22
CA ILE A 291 7.79 -23.72 -2.80
C ILE A 291 6.36 -23.32 -2.42
N LEU A 292 5.54 -24.30 -2.03
CA LEU A 292 4.13 -24.16 -1.62
C LEU A 292 3.93 -24.59 -0.17
N GLY A 293 2.97 -23.96 0.50
CA GLY A 293 2.45 -24.43 1.78
C GLY A 293 2.56 -23.43 2.94
N GLY A 294 2.04 -23.84 4.09
CA GLY A 294 1.78 -23.01 5.26
C GLY A 294 0.43 -23.34 5.91
N LYS A 295 -0.18 -22.37 6.61
CA LYS A 295 -1.55 -22.48 7.14
C LYS A 295 -2.57 -22.28 6.01
N ASP A 296 -3.35 -23.33 5.76
CA ASP A 296 -4.43 -23.32 4.79
C ASP A 296 -5.53 -22.31 5.19
N LYS A 297 -6.12 -21.66 4.17
CA LYS A 297 -7.22 -20.69 4.32
C LYS A 297 -8.55 -21.23 3.80
N GLY A 298 -8.60 -22.48 3.35
CA GLY A 298 -9.83 -23.14 2.90
C GLY A 298 -10.06 -23.09 1.38
N ALA A 299 -9.37 -22.21 0.65
CA ALA A 299 -9.49 -22.09 -0.80
C ALA A 299 -8.94 -23.33 -1.54
N PRO A 300 -9.52 -23.73 -2.68
CA PRO A 300 -9.01 -24.85 -3.49
C PRO A 300 -7.72 -24.45 -4.22
N TYR A 301 -6.75 -25.37 -4.31
CA TYR A 301 -5.48 -25.23 -5.02
C TYR A 301 -5.58 -25.65 -6.49
N ALA A 302 -6.64 -26.40 -6.86
CA ALA A 302 -6.89 -26.85 -8.23
C ALA A 302 -6.71 -25.77 -9.34
N PRO A 303 -7.06 -24.48 -9.13
CA PRO A 303 -6.82 -23.43 -10.12
C PRO A 303 -5.35 -23.21 -10.53
N LEU A 304 -4.37 -23.70 -9.74
CA LEU A 304 -2.95 -23.60 -10.09
C LEU A 304 -2.51 -24.60 -11.15
N ARG A 305 -3.24 -25.70 -11.34
CA ARG A 305 -2.82 -26.82 -12.22
C ARG A 305 -2.44 -26.36 -13.64
N PRO A 306 -3.25 -25.53 -14.34
CA PRO A 306 -2.91 -25.08 -15.69
C PRO A 306 -1.65 -24.21 -15.77
N LEU A 307 -1.24 -23.59 -14.66
CA LEU A 307 -0.04 -22.75 -14.57
C LEU A 307 1.20 -23.53 -14.13
N ILE A 308 0.99 -24.66 -13.46
CA ILE A 308 2.02 -25.59 -13.03
C ILE A 308 2.44 -26.46 -14.21
N GLU A 309 1.47 -27.04 -14.92
CA GLU A 309 1.72 -27.98 -16.02
C GLU A 309 2.58 -27.34 -17.12
N GLY A 310 3.73 -27.94 -17.40
CA GLY A 310 4.68 -27.48 -18.41
C GLY A 310 5.60 -26.31 -17.99
N ARG A 311 5.39 -25.68 -16.83
CA ARG A 311 6.23 -24.58 -16.32
C ARG A 311 6.97 -24.94 -15.04
N VAL A 312 6.34 -25.66 -14.12
CA VAL A 312 6.92 -26.03 -12.84
C VAL A 312 7.59 -27.40 -12.94
N ARG A 313 8.85 -27.48 -12.52
CA ARG A 313 9.64 -28.72 -12.50
C ARG A 313 9.30 -29.58 -11.30
N LEU A 314 9.36 -28.96 -10.12
CA LEU A 314 9.14 -29.59 -8.82
C LEU A 314 8.36 -28.63 -7.93
N ILE A 315 7.50 -29.21 -7.10
CA ILE A 315 6.79 -28.50 -6.04
C ILE A 315 7.31 -28.98 -4.69
N PHE A 316 7.90 -28.08 -3.91
CA PHE A 316 8.40 -28.33 -2.56
C PHE A 316 7.36 -27.90 -1.55
N LEU A 317 6.82 -28.87 -0.81
CA LEU A 317 5.72 -28.69 0.12
C LEU A 317 6.23 -28.45 1.54
N ILE A 318 5.78 -27.35 2.15
CA ILE A 318 6.10 -26.96 3.53
C ILE A 318 4.82 -26.78 4.36
N GLY A 319 4.94 -26.84 5.68
CA GLY A 319 3.86 -26.45 6.58
C GLY A 319 2.64 -27.36 6.61
N ALA A 320 1.61 -26.91 7.31
CA ALA A 320 0.43 -27.72 7.65
C ALA A 320 -0.45 -28.10 6.46
N ALA A 321 -0.49 -27.28 5.40
CA ALA A 321 -1.29 -27.52 4.21
C ALA A 321 -0.70 -28.55 3.23
N ALA A 322 0.50 -29.09 3.50
CA ALA A 322 1.24 -29.94 2.58
C ALA A 322 0.43 -31.14 2.06
N ASP A 323 -0.30 -31.83 2.94
CA ASP A 323 -1.13 -32.98 2.57
C ASP A 323 -2.23 -32.60 1.56
N ARG A 324 -3.00 -31.58 1.90
CA ARG A 324 -4.10 -31.09 1.05
C ARG A 324 -3.59 -30.61 -0.30
N ILE A 325 -2.49 -29.85 -0.32
CA ILE A 325 -1.88 -29.38 -1.58
C ILE A 325 -1.43 -30.57 -2.42
N ALA A 326 -0.83 -31.60 -1.81
CA ALA A 326 -0.39 -32.79 -2.52
C ALA A 326 -1.55 -33.56 -3.17
N GLU A 327 -2.68 -33.67 -2.48
CA GLU A 327 -3.88 -34.31 -3.01
C GLU A 327 -4.48 -33.51 -4.18
N GLU A 328 -4.68 -32.20 -4.02
CA GLU A 328 -5.35 -31.37 -5.04
C GLU A 328 -4.48 -31.16 -6.30
N LEU A 329 -3.16 -31.09 -6.14
CA LEU A 329 -2.20 -30.89 -7.22
C LEU A 329 -1.58 -32.19 -7.74
N ALA A 330 -2.06 -33.35 -7.29
CA ALA A 330 -1.58 -34.65 -7.73
C ALA A 330 -1.61 -34.75 -9.27
N GLY A 331 -0.45 -35.11 -9.84
CA GLY A 331 -0.26 -35.28 -11.28
C GLY A 331 0.01 -34.00 -12.07
N SER A 332 0.02 -32.81 -11.45
CA SER A 332 0.34 -31.55 -12.14
C SER A 332 1.85 -31.28 -12.28
N ALA A 333 2.65 -31.72 -11.30
CA ALA A 333 4.11 -31.76 -11.31
C ALA A 333 4.59 -32.79 -10.27
N GLU A 334 5.88 -33.10 -10.27
CA GLU A 334 6.47 -33.92 -9.20
C GLU A 334 6.50 -33.13 -7.88
N LEU A 335 6.05 -33.76 -6.79
CA LEU A 335 5.88 -33.13 -5.49
C LEU A 335 6.86 -33.72 -4.47
N VAL A 336 7.54 -32.84 -3.72
CA VAL A 336 8.52 -33.19 -2.70
C VAL A 336 8.05 -32.66 -1.35
N ARG A 337 7.91 -33.54 -0.36
CA ARG A 337 7.56 -33.15 1.01
C ARG A 337 8.81 -32.69 1.76
N SER A 338 9.03 -31.38 1.80
CA SER A 338 10.19 -30.77 2.45
C SER A 338 9.96 -30.52 3.94
N GLY A 339 8.71 -30.30 4.33
CA GLY A 339 8.31 -30.05 5.73
C GLY A 339 8.57 -28.62 6.17
N ASP A 340 9.81 -28.14 6.04
CA ASP A 340 10.21 -26.78 6.40
C ASP A 340 10.89 -26.03 5.23
N LEU A 341 10.97 -24.70 5.38
CA LEU A 341 11.46 -23.81 4.34
C LEU A 341 12.94 -24.00 4.03
N GLU A 342 13.77 -24.29 5.03
CA GLU A 342 15.21 -24.51 4.82
C GLU A 342 15.46 -25.73 3.94
N LYS A 343 14.83 -26.87 4.27
CA LYS A 343 14.89 -28.08 3.44
C LYS A 343 14.36 -27.83 2.03
N ALA A 344 13.25 -27.12 1.90
CA ALA A 344 12.66 -26.81 0.60
C ALA A 344 13.63 -26.01 -0.29
N VAL A 345 14.27 -24.97 0.25
CA VAL A 345 15.23 -24.14 -0.50
C VAL A 345 16.46 -24.95 -0.91
N LEU A 346 17.01 -25.76 0.01
CA LEU A 346 18.18 -26.60 -0.28
C LEU A 346 17.88 -27.65 -1.35
N GLN A 347 16.76 -28.37 -1.22
CA GLN A 347 16.33 -29.38 -2.19
C GLN A 347 16.02 -28.76 -3.56
N ALA A 348 15.37 -27.58 -3.57
CA ALA A 348 15.10 -26.84 -4.81
C ALA A 348 16.40 -26.43 -5.51
N PHE A 349 17.39 -25.95 -4.78
CA PHE A 349 18.68 -25.57 -5.36
C PHE A 349 19.49 -26.77 -5.88
N GLU A 350 19.43 -27.92 -5.20
CA GLU A 350 20.09 -29.14 -5.66
C GLU A 350 19.46 -29.68 -6.96
N ALA A 351 18.15 -29.55 -7.11
CA ALA A 351 17.42 -29.98 -8.30
C ALA A 351 17.51 -28.98 -9.47
N ALA A 352 17.66 -27.69 -9.18
CA ALA A 352 17.64 -26.62 -10.16
C ALA A 352 18.89 -26.59 -11.06
N LYS A 353 18.67 -26.31 -12.35
CA LYS A 353 19.73 -26.13 -13.35
C LYS A 353 19.98 -24.64 -13.63
N PRO A 354 21.19 -24.27 -14.12
CA PRO A 354 21.45 -22.90 -14.55
C PRO A 354 20.39 -22.42 -15.55
N GLY A 355 19.87 -21.21 -15.32
CA GLY A 355 18.76 -20.61 -16.07
C GLY A 355 17.37 -20.91 -15.52
N GLU A 356 17.24 -21.81 -14.54
CA GLU A 356 15.98 -22.09 -13.83
C GLU A 356 15.81 -21.21 -12.58
N ILE A 357 14.62 -21.27 -12.01
CA ILE A 357 14.17 -20.36 -10.94
C ILE A 357 13.75 -21.16 -9.71
N VAL A 358 14.11 -20.69 -8.52
CA VAL A 358 13.50 -21.11 -7.25
C VAL A 358 12.56 -20.01 -6.77
N LEU A 359 11.28 -20.32 -6.64
CA LEU A 359 10.24 -19.36 -6.28
C LEU A 359 9.56 -19.76 -4.96
N LEU A 360 9.69 -18.91 -3.93
CA LEU A 360 8.82 -18.96 -2.76
C LEU A 360 7.51 -18.23 -3.08
N SER A 361 6.42 -18.97 -3.33
CA SER A 361 5.10 -18.40 -3.57
C SER A 361 4.02 -19.28 -2.94
N PRO A 362 3.84 -19.21 -1.60
CA PRO A 362 3.33 -20.31 -0.79
C PRO A 362 1.84 -20.65 -0.95
N ALA A 363 1.04 -19.77 -1.55
CA ALA A 363 -0.43 -19.85 -1.63
C ALA A 363 -1.17 -19.94 -0.27
N CYS A 364 -0.44 -19.89 0.85
CA CYS A 364 -0.92 -20.13 2.21
C CYS A 364 -0.51 -18.99 3.16
N ALA A 365 -1.26 -18.84 4.26
CA ALA A 365 -0.79 -18.05 5.41
C ALA A 365 0.48 -18.66 6.02
N SER A 366 1.21 -17.87 6.81
CA SER A 366 2.52 -18.26 7.36
C SER A 366 2.47 -18.71 8.83
N PHE A 367 1.32 -18.57 9.49
CA PHE A 367 1.17 -18.65 10.95
C PHE A 367 1.41 -20.03 11.57
N ASP A 368 1.58 -21.07 10.76
CA ASP A 368 1.90 -22.42 11.22
C ASP A 368 3.39 -22.59 11.56
N GLN A 369 4.27 -21.89 10.84
CA GLN A 369 5.73 -22.01 11.01
C GLN A 369 6.43 -20.67 11.28
N PHE A 370 5.74 -19.55 11.12
CA PHE A 370 6.32 -18.20 11.20
C PHE A 370 5.37 -17.21 11.88
N ARG A 371 5.92 -16.13 12.45
CA ARG A 371 5.15 -15.02 13.05
C ARG A 371 4.20 -14.35 12.05
N ASP A 372 4.72 -14.05 10.87
CA ASP A 372 4.02 -13.36 9.78
C ASP A 372 4.71 -13.69 8.44
N PHE A 373 4.18 -13.17 7.33
CA PHE A 373 4.73 -13.47 6.01
C PHE A 373 6.06 -12.75 5.77
N GLU A 374 6.28 -11.61 6.42
CA GLU A 374 7.53 -10.86 6.38
C GLU A 374 8.65 -11.68 7.04
N HIS A 375 8.39 -12.31 8.17
CA HIS A 375 9.30 -13.22 8.86
C HIS A 375 9.66 -14.41 7.97
N ARG A 376 8.67 -15.06 7.35
CA ARG A 376 8.91 -16.14 6.37
C ARG A 376 9.78 -15.66 5.19
N GLY A 377 9.50 -14.47 4.69
CA GLY A 377 10.24 -13.86 3.58
C GLY A 377 11.67 -13.48 3.94
N ARG A 378 11.93 -13.01 5.18
CA ARG A 378 13.29 -12.74 5.69
C ARG A 378 14.07 -14.04 5.89
N VAL A 379 13.46 -15.07 6.49
CA VAL A 379 14.07 -16.39 6.66
C VAL A 379 14.46 -16.98 5.30
N PHE A 380 13.62 -16.86 4.26
CA PHE A 380 13.99 -17.27 2.90
C PHE A 380 15.27 -16.59 2.41
N LYS A 381 15.38 -15.26 2.59
CA LYS A 381 16.57 -14.50 2.18
C LYS A 381 17.82 -14.90 2.97
N GLU A 382 17.68 -15.14 4.27
CA GLU A 382 18.77 -15.62 5.12
C GLU A 382 19.28 -17.00 4.65
N ILE A 383 18.37 -17.93 4.35
CA ILE A 383 18.73 -19.26 3.82
C ILE A 383 19.46 -19.14 2.48
N VAL A 384 18.95 -18.30 1.56
CA VAL A 384 19.59 -18.06 0.26
C VAL A 384 20.97 -17.41 0.43
N GLY A 385 21.11 -16.45 1.34
CA GLY A 385 22.40 -15.82 1.65
C GLY A 385 23.43 -16.81 2.22
N HIS A 386 23.03 -17.67 3.16
CA HIS A 386 23.89 -18.73 3.68
C HIS A 386 24.28 -19.73 2.58
N LEU A 387 23.35 -20.06 1.69
CA LEU A 387 23.60 -20.93 0.55
C LEU A 387 24.64 -20.31 -0.40
N ALA A 388 24.53 -19.02 -0.70
CA ALA A 388 25.50 -18.30 -1.54
C ALA A 388 26.90 -18.33 -0.93
N GLN A 389 27.02 -18.05 0.38
CA GLN A 389 28.29 -18.10 1.12
C GLN A 389 28.91 -19.50 1.12
N ARG A 390 28.11 -20.55 1.33
CA ARG A 390 28.57 -21.95 1.29
C ARG A 390 29.11 -22.32 -0.09
N VAL A 391 28.43 -21.90 -1.17
CA VAL A 391 28.85 -22.18 -2.54
C VAL A 391 30.12 -21.41 -2.90
N ALA A 392 30.26 -20.15 -2.48
CA ALA A 392 31.48 -19.36 -2.67
C ALA A 392 32.68 -19.99 -1.93
N SER A 393 32.48 -20.37 -0.67
CA SER A 393 33.52 -21.02 0.16
C SER A 393 33.97 -22.36 -0.41
N ALA A 394 33.04 -23.14 -0.97
CA ALA A 394 33.36 -24.42 -1.63
C ALA A 394 34.13 -24.26 -2.95
N LYS A 395 34.11 -23.08 -3.57
CA LYS A 395 34.85 -22.78 -4.81
C LYS A 395 36.27 -22.25 -4.57
N GLY A 396 36.65 -21.93 -3.33
CA GLY A 396 37.98 -21.39 -3.04
C GLY A 396 38.22 -19.96 -3.58
N GLU A 397 37.16 -19.18 -3.81
CA GLU A 397 37.27 -17.77 -4.15
C GLU A 397 37.32 -16.94 -2.85
N ALA A 398 38.50 -16.38 -2.56
CA ALA A 398 38.68 -15.42 -1.47
C ALA A 398 37.78 -14.19 -1.68
N PRO A 399 37.24 -13.58 -0.61
CA PRO A 399 36.37 -12.42 -0.73
C PRO A 399 37.12 -11.26 -1.39
N HIS A 400 36.43 -10.56 -2.30
CA HIS A 400 36.92 -9.39 -3.02
C HIS A 400 37.58 -8.37 -2.08
N GLY A 401 38.75 -7.91 -2.53
CA GLY A 401 39.71 -7.14 -1.76
C GLY A 401 39.17 -5.87 -1.10
N GLU A 402 39.71 -5.63 0.08
CA GLU A 402 39.70 -4.36 0.77
C GLU A 402 40.26 -3.24 -0.13
N ILE A 403 39.65 -2.07 0.03
CA ILE A 403 40.06 -0.82 -0.60
C ILE A 403 41.43 -0.44 -0.01
N GLU A 404 42.50 -0.61 -0.78
CA GLU A 404 43.78 0.02 -0.51
C GLU A 404 43.63 1.55 -0.65
N THR A 405 43.91 2.28 0.42
CA THR A 405 44.18 3.72 0.38
C THR A 405 45.69 3.93 0.24
N PRO A 406 46.14 4.96 -0.50
CA PRO A 406 47.54 5.07 -0.89
C PRO A 406 48.42 5.59 0.25
N SER A 407 49.63 5.04 0.26
CA SER A 407 50.81 5.42 1.03
C SER A 407 51.00 6.92 1.23
N SER A 408 51.28 7.33 2.47
CA SER A 408 52.09 8.52 2.75
C SER A 408 53.30 8.15 3.60
N THR A 409 54.43 8.68 3.16
CA THR A 409 55.79 8.48 3.65
C THR A 409 56.04 9.20 4.98
N GLY A 410 56.83 8.57 5.85
CA GLY A 410 57.87 9.27 6.61
C GLY A 410 57.72 9.35 8.13
N ASN A 411 58.67 8.69 8.79
CA ASN A 411 59.59 9.21 9.81
C ASN A 411 59.57 8.51 11.18
N ASP A 412 60.49 7.54 11.32
CA ASP A 412 61.54 7.44 12.35
C ASP A 412 61.28 8.01 13.77
N GLN A 413 61.30 7.14 14.80
CA GLN A 413 62.38 7.07 15.83
C GLN A 413 62.03 6.22 17.08
N SER A 414 63.05 5.46 17.53
CA SER A 414 63.37 4.91 18.90
C SER A 414 62.48 3.81 19.52
N PHE A 415 62.99 2.58 19.77
CA PHE A 415 63.82 2.10 20.93
C PHE A 415 63.05 2.25 22.27
N GLU A 416 62.74 1.25 23.12
CA GLU A 416 63.46 0.06 23.64
C GLU A 416 62.51 -1.00 24.26
N LEU A 417 62.96 -2.28 24.24
CA LEU A 417 62.98 -3.35 25.28
C LEU A 417 61.97 -3.30 26.47
N GLU A 418 61.40 -4.38 27.04
CA GLU A 418 61.81 -5.78 27.18
C GLU A 418 60.65 -6.64 27.77
N MET A 419 60.66 -7.94 27.42
CA MET A 419 60.43 -9.15 28.26
C MET A 419 59.04 -9.37 28.89
N ALA A 420 58.24 -10.33 28.43
CA ALA A 420 58.38 -11.81 28.52
C ALA A 420 57.85 -12.42 29.83
N SER A 421 56.87 -13.31 29.68
CA SER A 421 56.80 -14.71 30.22
C SER A 421 55.33 -15.06 30.48
N SER A 422 54.71 -15.93 29.67
CA SER A 422 54.50 -17.38 29.90
C SER A 422 53.52 -17.71 31.04
N ALA A 423 52.70 -18.77 31.06
CA ALA A 423 52.15 -19.74 30.12
C ALA A 423 51.41 -20.78 31.01
N SER A 424 50.25 -21.26 30.55
CA SER A 424 49.64 -22.58 30.88
C SER A 424 49.13 -22.79 32.34
N ALA A 425 48.17 -23.65 32.68
CA ALA A 425 47.48 -24.73 31.98
C ALA A 425 46.18 -25.15 32.73
N THR A 426 45.22 -25.79 32.02
CA THR A 426 44.43 -27.03 32.33
C THR A 426 43.93 -27.31 33.77
N GLU A 427 42.76 -27.88 34.11
CA GLU A 427 41.83 -28.83 33.46
C GLU A 427 40.57 -29.05 34.37
N SER A 428 39.39 -29.30 33.78
CA SER A 428 38.38 -30.36 34.04
C SER A 428 37.63 -30.61 35.39
N LYS A 429 36.29 -30.78 35.23
CA LYS A 429 35.30 -31.76 35.79
C LYS A 429 34.21 -31.36 36.81
N GLU A 430 32.96 -31.57 36.34
CA GLU A 430 31.58 -31.71 36.92
C GLU A 430 31.37 -32.73 38.08
N PRO A 431 30.12 -33.01 38.61
CA PRO A 431 28.83 -32.26 38.71
C PRO A 431 28.01 -32.41 40.05
N ALA A 432 26.91 -31.62 40.19
CA ALA A 432 25.58 -31.84 40.86
C ALA A 432 25.49 -32.18 42.39
N PRO A 433 24.34 -32.03 43.14
CA PRO A 433 22.91 -32.09 42.72
C PRO A 433 21.87 -31.17 43.44
N GLU A 434 20.58 -31.43 43.12
CA GLU A 434 19.27 -30.86 43.52
C GLU A 434 18.90 -30.94 45.03
N VAL A 435 17.80 -30.26 45.45
CA VAL A 435 16.61 -30.78 46.21
C VAL A 435 15.70 -29.61 46.71
N SER A 436 14.38 -29.73 46.47
CA SER A 436 13.23 -29.10 47.20
C SER A 436 12.61 -30.17 48.14
N PRO A 437 11.75 -29.93 49.17
CA PRO A 437 10.38 -29.35 49.02
C PRO A 437 9.67 -28.80 50.31
N GLU A 438 8.34 -28.53 50.19
CA GLU A 438 7.26 -28.47 51.24
C GLU A 438 7.22 -27.31 52.26
N SER A 439 6.11 -26.90 52.92
CA SER A 439 4.63 -26.96 52.82
C SER A 439 4.09 -26.17 54.06
N GLY A 440 2.79 -25.78 54.11
CA GLY A 440 2.06 -25.63 55.39
C GLY A 440 1.46 -24.25 55.75
N ALA A 441 0.19 -24.29 56.16
CA ALA A 441 -0.74 -23.20 56.46
C ALA A 441 -0.76 -22.75 57.94
N GLY A 442 -1.45 -21.64 58.25
CA GLY A 442 -2.21 -21.52 59.52
C GLY A 442 -2.06 -20.24 60.38
N THR A 443 -3.05 -19.34 60.27
CA THR A 443 -3.84 -18.67 61.34
C THR A 443 -3.21 -17.83 62.48
N ALA A 444 -3.67 -16.56 62.52
CA ALA A 444 -4.39 -15.86 63.61
C ALA A 444 -3.69 -14.92 64.63
N SER A 445 -4.51 -13.95 65.07
CA SER A 445 -4.40 -12.91 66.12
C SER A 445 -3.86 -11.53 65.67
N GLY A 446 -4.50 -10.38 65.91
CA GLY A 446 -5.71 -10.02 66.65
C GLY A 446 -5.48 -8.72 67.45
N SER A 447 -6.24 -7.64 67.16
CA SER A 447 -6.47 -6.45 68.03
C SER A 447 -7.34 -5.44 67.24
N LEU A 448 -8.69 -5.41 67.38
CA LEU A 448 -9.48 -4.61 68.35
C LEU A 448 -9.35 -3.09 68.08
N HIS A 449 -10.36 -2.23 67.88
CA HIS A 449 -11.80 -2.05 68.19
C HIS A 449 -12.27 -0.82 67.33
N GLN A 450 -13.53 -0.43 67.08
CA GLN A 450 -14.90 -0.95 67.20
C GLN A 450 -15.85 0.21 66.76
N GLU A 451 -16.76 -0.08 65.81
CA GLU A 451 -18.18 0.36 65.65
C GLU A 451 -18.55 1.89 65.72
N ASP A 452 -19.54 2.46 65.03
CA ASP A 452 -20.85 1.99 64.57
C ASP A 452 -21.42 2.88 63.43
N SER A 453 -22.26 2.30 62.56
CA SER A 453 -23.25 2.96 61.67
C SER A 453 -24.56 3.27 62.46
N PRO A 454 -25.59 4.05 61.99
CA PRO A 454 -26.15 4.09 60.61
C PRO A 454 -26.78 5.43 60.11
N LEU A 455 -27.22 5.44 58.84
CA LEU A 455 -28.09 6.43 58.14
C LEU A 455 -29.54 6.46 58.72
N PRO A 456 -30.57 7.28 58.30
CA PRO A 456 -30.74 8.20 57.13
C PRO A 456 -31.58 9.53 57.38
N VAL A 457 -31.97 10.22 56.28
CA VAL A 457 -33.20 11.06 56.03
C VAL A 457 -33.06 12.60 55.83
N SER A 458 -33.18 13.01 54.56
CA SER A 458 -33.97 14.11 53.92
C SER A 458 -34.41 15.37 54.70
N THR A 459 -34.17 16.56 54.11
CA THR A 459 -35.19 17.63 53.89
C THR A 459 -34.67 18.73 52.91
N PHE A 460 -35.49 19.11 51.92
CA PHE A 460 -35.49 20.38 51.13
C PHE A 460 -36.53 21.35 51.77
N PRO A 461 -36.80 22.62 51.33
CA PRO A 461 -36.22 23.51 50.30
C PRO A 461 -35.99 24.99 50.76
N PHE A 462 -35.38 25.85 49.94
CA PHE A 462 -35.74 27.28 49.79
C PHE A 462 -35.35 27.80 48.39
N SER A 463 -36.32 28.43 47.72
CA SER A 463 -36.33 29.20 46.46
C SER A 463 -35.75 30.62 46.67
N ASP A 464 -35.35 31.49 45.74
CA ASP A 464 -35.29 31.69 44.26
C ASP A 464 -34.40 32.97 44.07
N PRO A 465 -34.28 33.67 42.91
CA PRO A 465 -33.53 33.38 41.69
C PRO A 465 -32.51 34.50 41.34
N GLU A 466 -31.53 34.27 40.47
CA GLU A 466 -31.12 35.26 39.45
C GLU A 466 -30.15 34.67 38.43
N ALA A 467 -30.50 34.88 37.17
CA ALA A 467 -29.85 34.35 36.00
C ALA A 467 -28.57 35.14 35.65
N GLN A 468 -27.44 34.44 35.52
CA GLN A 468 -26.34 34.85 34.66
C GLN A 468 -25.78 33.63 33.93
N SER A 469 -25.75 33.74 32.60
CA SER A 469 -25.24 32.79 31.61
C SER A 469 -23.80 32.33 31.89
N PRO A 470 -23.48 31.02 31.89
CA PRO A 470 -22.10 30.58 32.00
C PRO A 470 -21.41 30.60 30.64
N THR A 471 -20.32 31.35 30.56
CA THR A 471 -19.18 31.15 29.66
C THR A 471 -18.83 29.66 29.51
N PRO A 472 -18.53 29.15 28.31
CA PRO A 472 -18.21 27.74 28.13
C PRO A 472 -16.85 27.44 28.78
N SER A 473 -16.89 26.64 29.85
CA SER A 473 -15.69 26.01 30.41
C SER A 473 -15.10 25.03 29.39
N PRO A 474 -13.76 24.94 29.24
CA PRO A 474 -13.15 23.96 28.35
C PRO A 474 -13.53 22.56 28.83
N ARG A 475 -14.21 21.79 27.97
CA ARG A 475 -14.54 20.38 28.24
C ARG A 475 -13.24 19.58 28.32
N VAL A 476 -12.98 19.00 29.48
CA VAL A 476 -11.96 17.96 29.64
C VAL A 476 -12.44 16.77 28.80
N LEU A 477 -11.71 16.42 27.75
CA LEU A 477 -11.95 15.19 26.99
C LEU A 477 -11.63 13.99 27.89
N GLU A 478 -12.65 13.21 28.24
CA GLU A 478 -12.45 11.94 28.92
C GLU A 478 -11.66 10.97 28.03
N PRO A 479 -10.82 10.10 28.61
CA PRO A 479 -9.97 9.19 27.84
C PRO A 479 -10.81 8.27 26.95
N VAL A 480 -10.60 8.39 25.64
CA VAL A 480 -11.20 7.53 24.62
C VAL A 480 -10.72 6.09 24.86
N SER A 481 -11.68 5.17 25.02
CA SER A 481 -11.38 3.75 25.11
C SER A 481 -11.04 3.21 23.71
N ALA A 482 -9.75 3.02 23.45
CA ALA A 482 -9.28 2.29 22.28
C ALA A 482 -9.51 0.79 22.49
N TYR A 483 -10.35 0.19 21.65
CA TYR A 483 -10.52 -1.26 21.59
C TYR A 483 -9.86 -1.77 20.31
N GLU A 484 -8.72 -2.43 20.45
CA GLU A 484 -8.07 -3.16 19.37
C GLU A 484 -8.78 -4.52 19.24
N VAL A 485 -9.39 -4.77 18.07
CA VAL A 485 -9.98 -6.07 17.74
C VAL A 485 -9.20 -6.62 16.55
N ALA A 486 -8.41 -7.66 16.81
CA ALA A 486 -7.74 -8.41 15.75
C ALA A 486 -8.78 -9.00 14.78
N ALA A 487 -8.59 -8.75 13.49
CA ALA A 487 -9.45 -9.27 12.44
C ALA A 487 -9.11 -10.75 12.16
N GLU A 488 -9.67 -11.67 12.96
CA GLU A 488 -9.58 -13.10 12.69
C GLU A 488 -10.96 -13.77 12.58
N GLU A 489 -11.07 -14.55 11.50
CA GLU A 489 -11.95 -15.70 11.25
C GLU A 489 -13.47 -15.45 11.23
N LEU A 490 -13.98 -15.16 10.02
CA LEU A 490 -15.38 -15.44 9.65
C LEU A 490 -15.42 -16.39 8.45
N PRO A 491 -16.39 -17.33 8.40
CA PRO A 491 -16.48 -18.34 7.36
C PRO A 491 -16.78 -17.68 6.00
N ALA A 492 -16.17 -18.22 4.93
CA ALA A 492 -16.47 -17.83 3.57
C ALA A 492 -17.98 -18.02 3.29
N LEU A 493 -18.68 -16.93 2.99
CA LEU A 493 -20.03 -17.00 2.43
C LEU A 493 -19.91 -17.58 1.03
N LYS A 494 -20.33 -18.84 0.84
CA LYS A 494 -20.47 -19.45 -0.48
C LYS A 494 -21.57 -18.71 -1.23
N THR A 495 -21.19 -17.87 -2.18
CA THR A 495 -22.05 -17.46 -3.27
C THR A 495 -21.46 -17.99 -4.56
N GLU A 496 -22.15 -18.96 -5.17
CA GLU A 496 -21.95 -19.32 -6.58
C GLU A 496 -22.57 -18.19 -7.41
N ALA A 497 -21.95 -17.01 -7.42
CA ALA A 497 -22.34 -15.95 -8.33
C ALA A 497 -21.69 -16.24 -9.69
N GLU A 498 -22.50 -16.49 -10.72
CA GLU A 498 -22.03 -16.51 -12.10
C GLU A 498 -21.35 -15.17 -12.40
N VAL A 499 -20.13 -15.22 -12.95
CA VAL A 499 -19.41 -14.02 -13.35
C VAL A 499 -20.12 -13.47 -14.59
N PRO A 500 -20.71 -12.26 -14.55
CA PRO A 500 -21.40 -11.69 -15.69
C PRO A 500 -20.45 -11.57 -16.89
N THR A 501 -21.00 -11.68 -18.09
CA THR A 501 -20.24 -11.48 -19.33
C THR A 501 -19.67 -10.07 -19.40
N ALA A 502 -18.66 -9.85 -20.26
CA ALA A 502 -18.06 -8.53 -20.42
C ALA A 502 -19.09 -7.46 -20.85
N GLU A 503 -20.08 -7.85 -21.66
CA GLU A 503 -21.15 -6.97 -22.15
C GLU A 503 -22.16 -6.62 -21.04
N GLU A 504 -22.56 -7.60 -20.22
CA GLU A 504 -23.40 -7.36 -19.04
C GLU A 504 -22.70 -6.49 -18.00
N THR A 505 -21.39 -6.71 -17.80
CA THR A 505 -20.60 -5.87 -16.89
C THR A 505 -20.58 -4.43 -17.37
N LEU A 506 -20.29 -4.17 -18.66
CA LEU A 506 -20.25 -2.82 -19.23
C LEU A 506 -21.61 -2.10 -19.14
N SER A 507 -22.70 -2.81 -19.40
CA SER A 507 -24.07 -2.27 -19.24
C SER A 507 -24.37 -1.86 -17.79
N LEU A 508 -23.87 -2.61 -16.80
CA LEU A 508 -24.00 -2.25 -15.39
C LEU A 508 -23.13 -1.04 -15.03
N LEU A 509 -21.99 -0.82 -15.71
CA LEU A 509 -21.14 0.35 -15.48
C LEU A 509 -21.80 1.66 -15.93
N ASP A 510 -22.68 1.63 -16.93
CA ASP A 510 -23.46 2.81 -17.36
C ASP A 510 -24.35 3.37 -16.24
N SER A 511 -24.64 2.57 -15.21
CA SER A 511 -25.42 2.98 -14.03
C SER A 511 -24.58 3.60 -12.90
N VAL A 512 -23.24 3.60 -13.01
CA VAL A 512 -22.36 4.13 -11.97
C VAL A 512 -22.37 5.67 -12.02
N GLU A 513 -23.14 6.29 -11.13
CA GLU A 513 -23.14 7.74 -10.96
C GLU A 513 -21.95 8.22 -10.09
N LEU A 514 -20.97 8.83 -10.74
CA LEU A 514 -19.84 9.50 -10.09
C LEU A 514 -20.11 11.01 -10.00
N ARG A 515 -20.85 11.40 -8.97
CA ARG A 515 -21.06 12.81 -8.63
C ARG A 515 -20.82 13.02 -7.14
N PRO A 516 -20.30 14.19 -6.74
CA PRO A 516 -20.26 14.55 -5.32
C PRO A 516 -21.62 14.31 -4.69
N LEU A 517 -21.65 13.77 -3.47
CA LEU A 517 -22.90 13.73 -2.70
C LEU A 517 -23.44 15.16 -2.62
N GLU A 518 -24.76 15.35 -2.69
CA GLU A 518 -25.37 16.65 -2.39
C GLU A 518 -25.03 17.01 -0.95
N VAL A 519 -23.97 17.81 -0.78
CA VAL A 519 -23.66 18.44 0.48
C VAL A 519 -24.71 19.53 0.64
N VAL A 520 -25.51 19.42 1.71
CA VAL A 520 -26.33 20.55 2.17
C VAL A 520 -25.36 21.71 2.36
N LYS A 521 -25.45 22.71 1.47
CA LYS A 521 -24.55 23.86 1.42
C LYS A 521 -24.41 24.47 2.82
N ASP A 522 -23.18 24.73 3.23
CA ASP A 522 -22.83 25.56 4.39
C ASP A 522 -23.22 25.04 5.78
N GLU A 523 -23.48 23.74 5.96
CA GLU A 523 -23.21 23.17 7.28
C GLU A 523 -21.72 22.85 7.33
N ALA A 524 -20.99 23.58 8.19
CA ALA A 524 -19.72 23.13 8.72
C ALA A 524 -19.81 21.61 8.98
N LEU A 525 -18.70 20.88 8.85
CA LEU A 525 -18.65 19.53 9.41
C LEU A 525 -19.38 19.56 10.77
N PRO A 526 -20.24 18.58 11.12
CA PRO A 526 -21.12 18.68 12.30
C PRO A 526 -20.38 18.87 13.64
N PHE A 527 -19.05 18.96 13.56
CA PHE A 527 -18.07 19.27 14.57
C PHE A 527 -17.27 20.53 14.13
N GLU A 528 -17.30 21.60 14.94
CA GLU A 528 -16.28 22.65 14.88
C GLU A 528 -14.95 22.06 15.38
N PHE A 529 -13.94 22.01 14.52
CA PHE A 529 -12.60 21.58 14.92
C PHE A 529 -11.74 22.78 15.31
N ILE A 530 -11.47 22.90 16.61
CA ILE A 530 -10.39 23.76 17.09
C ILE A 530 -9.10 22.93 16.99
N ALA A 531 -8.35 23.12 15.89
CA ALA A 531 -6.96 22.70 15.86
C ALA A 531 -6.24 23.52 16.94
N THR A 532 -5.97 22.89 18.09
CA THR A 532 -5.09 23.49 19.09
C THR A 532 -3.68 23.39 18.55
N ALA A 533 -3.30 24.36 17.72
CA ALA A 533 -1.90 24.63 17.47
C ALA A 533 -1.27 24.88 18.84
N SER A 534 -0.39 23.98 19.27
CA SER A 534 0.57 24.23 20.34
C SER A 534 1.51 25.33 19.88
N LEU A 535 1.01 26.56 19.82
CA LEU A 535 1.82 27.75 19.63
C LEU A 535 2.46 28.05 20.98
N GLY A 536 3.77 27.81 21.05
CA GLY A 536 4.61 28.41 22.08
C GLY A 536 4.48 29.93 21.98
N ASP A 537 4.16 30.55 23.11
CA ASP A 537 4.08 31.99 23.30
C ASP A 537 5.36 32.71 22.80
N GLU A 538 5.18 33.76 22.00
CA GLU A 538 5.41 35.13 22.46
C GLU A 538 4.78 36.17 21.50
N PRO A 539 4.07 37.19 22.03
CA PRO A 539 3.53 38.28 21.22
C PRO A 539 4.49 39.48 21.22
N LEU A 540 5.03 39.84 20.06
CA LEU A 540 5.57 41.18 19.83
C LEU A 540 4.67 41.93 18.84
N GLY A 541 3.88 42.83 19.41
CA GLY A 541 2.84 43.57 18.71
C GLY A 541 3.38 44.55 17.66
N ARG A 542 2.48 44.92 16.75
CA ARG A 542 2.34 46.29 16.26
C ARG A 542 0.93 46.52 15.72
N THR A 543 0.36 47.60 16.23
CA THR A 543 -0.97 48.13 15.97
C THR A 543 -1.15 48.70 14.56
N ALA A 544 -2.36 48.51 14.04
CA ALA A 544 -3.15 49.40 13.18
C ALA A 544 -2.57 49.90 11.84
N SER A 545 -3.27 49.60 10.74
CA SER A 545 -4.30 50.50 10.21
C SER A 545 -4.81 50.02 8.85
N SER A 546 -6.13 49.97 8.74
CA SER A 546 -6.87 49.93 7.49
C SER A 546 -6.70 51.28 6.78
N THR A 547 -6.31 51.27 5.52
CA THR A 547 -6.67 52.31 4.56
C THR A 547 -6.86 51.71 3.18
N SER A 548 -8.09 51.86 2.70
CA SER A 548 -8.49 51.84 1.29
C SER A 548 -7.62 52.78 0.44
N GLY A 549 -7.18 52.33 -0.73
CA GLY A 549 -6.48 53.16 -1.70
C GLY A 549 -6.45 52.52 -3.08
N SER A 550 -7.24 53.07 -3.99
CA SER A 550 -7.28 52.75 -5.42
C SER A 550 -6.02 53.21 -6.16
N SER A 551 -5.50 52.40 -7.09
CA SER A 551 -4.85 52.84 -8.34
C SER A 551 -4.71 51.57 -9.21
N ALA A 552 -5.34 51.41 -10.38
CA ALA A 552 -5.21 52.17 -11.62
C ALA A 552 -3.75 52.30 -12.03
N ASP A 553 -3.19 51.22 -12.59
CA ASP A 553 -1.90 51.25 -13.26
C ASP A 553 -2.08 51.09 -14.77
N ALA A 554 -1.84 52.19 -15.48
CA ALA A 554 -1.79 52.29 -16.92
C ALA A 554 -0.46 52.97 -17.28
N GLY A 555 0.44 52.21 -17.90
CA GLY A 555 1.73 52.70 -18.41
C GLY A 555 2.44 51.60 -19.18
N SER A 556 2.10 51.38 -20.45
CA SER A 556 2.89 51.87 -21.59
C SER A 556 4.35 51.43 -21.60
N VAL A 557 4.65 50.38 -22.37
CA VAL A 557 5.88 50.30 -23.17
C VAL A 557 5.49 50.00 -24.62
N GLY A 558 5.44 51.06 -25.43
CA GLY A 558 5.47 50.97 -26.88
C GLY A 558 6.90 50.97 -27.39
N GLY A 559 7.20 50.15 -28.40
CA GLY A 559 8.58 50.04 -28.90
C GLY A 559 8.83 49.24 -30.19
N LYS A 560 7.91 49.33 -31.17
CA LYS A 560 8.12 49.19 -32.63
C LYS A 560 9.31 48.34 -33.16
N ARG A 561 8.99 47.37 -34.03
CA ARG A 561 9.55 47.32 -35.42
C ARG A 561 8.58 46.63 -36.39
N ARG A 562 8.19 47.40 -37.42
CA ARG A 562 7.39 47.02 -38.60
C ARG A 562 8.28 46.50 -39.73
N ARG A 563 7.77 45.54 -40.51
CA ARG A 563 7.79 45.37 -42.00
C ARG A 563 7.48 43.89 -42.28
N GLY A 564 6.62 43.46 -43.20
CA GLY A 564 5.82 44.10 -44.22
C GLY A 564 4.93 43.04 -44.90
N GLU A 565 3.88 43.54 -45.54
CA GLU A 565 2.79 42.93 -46.31
C GLU A 565 3.05 41.63 -47.10
N LYS A 566 2.05 40.73 -47.15
CA LYS A 566 1.30 40.48 -48.41
C LYS A 566 -0.02 39.73 -48.19
N LYS A 567 -1.07 40.36 -48.73
CA LYS A 567 -2.47 39.98 -48.87
C LYS A 567 -2.63 38.86 -49.91
N ARG A 568 -3.50 37.86 -49.65
CA ARG A 568 -4.25 37.13 -50.69
C ARG A 568 -5.50 36.48 -50.10
N GLU A 569 -6.63 37.13 -50.35
CA GLU A 569 -7.98 36.55 -50.31
C GLU A 569 -8.13 35.48 -51.39
N ARG A 570 -8.82 34.38 -51.08
CA ARG A 570 -9.62 33.63 -52.05
C ARG A 570 -10.92 33.18 -51.39
N GLN A 571 -12.01 33.53 -52.06
CA GLN A 571 -13.39 33.17 -51.78
C GLN A 571 -13.71 31.72 -52.22
N LEU A 572 -14.66 31.15 -51.49
CA LEU A 572 -15.62 30.03 -51.66
C LEU A 572 -15.80 29.39 -53.08
N PRO A 573 -16.36 28.16 -53.15
CA PRO A 573 -17.83 28.04 -53.21
C PRO A 573 -18.43 26.95 -52.28
N PRO A 574 -19.74 27.06 -51.96
CA PRO A 574 -20.53 26.06 -51.23
C PRO A 574 -21.36 25.18 -52.19
N GLU A 575 -21.61 23.92 -51.86
CA GLU A 575 -22.80 23.17 -52.35
C GLU A 575 -23.29 22.17 -51.30
N ALA A 576 -24.61 22.14 -51.14
CA ALA A 576 -25.44 21.31 -50.26
C ALA A 576 -26.07 20.15 -51.09
N PRO A 577 -27.26 19.59 -50.74
CA PRO A 577 -27.56 18.59 -49.71
C PRO A 577 -28.21 17.30 -50.29
N GLY A 578 -28.46 16.31 -49.43
CA GLY A 578 -29.41 15.21 -49.67
C GLY A 578 -29.23 14.09 -48.64
N GLY A 579 -30.24 13.62 -47.90
CA GLY A 579 -31.66 13.96 -47.80
C GLY A 579 -32.25 13.36 -46.54
#